data_AF-A0A8I1GDV4-F1
#
_entry.id   AF-A0A8I1GDV4-F1
#
_cell.length_a   1.000
_cell.length_b   1.000
_cell.length_c   1.000
_cell.angle_alpha   90.00
_cell.angle_beta   90.00
_cell.angle_gamma   90.00
#
_symmetry.space_group_name_H-M   'P 1'
#
loop_
_entity.id
_entity.type
_entity.pdbx_description
1 polymer ?
#
loop_
_entity_poly.entity_id
_entity_poly.type
_entity_poly.pdbx_seq_one_letter_code
_entity_poly.pdbx_strand_id
1 'polypeptide(L)'
;LSSDKSGFRTEKKYDFSSGIESIVAMVHDTISMFKHHVEKGNLWEELWVDGVPKRERAAQLIYYAMADCFCIANDIDISPEANMGGGPIDFKFSKGYQARVLVEMKRSQGAVRHGYEKQLEFYKEAARTFHGIFVIVDFGDLGDKLALIRAIRAERLEAGEHASDIVVIDARRKLSASKRQ
;
A
#
# COMPACT_ATOMS: atom_id res chain seq x y z
N LEU A 1 18.74 28.66 1.99
CA LEU A 1 18.35 27.23 2.00
C LEU A 1 19.62 26.43 1.86
N SER A 2 20.03 25.73 2.92
CA SER A 2 21.21 24.86 2.89
C SER A 2 21.10 23.89 1.71
N SER A 3 22.17 23.76 0.92
CA SER A 3 22.29 22.85 -0.23
C SER A 3 22.43 21.39 0.19
N ASP A 4 22.14 21.07 1.45
CA ASP A 4 22.24 19.74 1.99
C ASP A 4 21.09 18.87 1.48
N LYS A 5 21.39 18.10 0.43
CA LYS A 5 20.49 17.12 -0.16
C LYS A 5 20.61 15.74 0.51
N SER A 6 21.41 15.59 1.57
CA SER A 6 21.60 14.30 2.26
C SER A 6 20.28 13.74 2.78
N GLY A 7 19.37 14.58 3.28
CA GLY A 7 18.05 14.16 3.75
C GLY A 7 17.10 13.65 2.65
N PHE A 8 17.40 13.90 1.36
CA PHE A 8 16.64 13.33 0.24
C PHE A 8 17.24 12.02 -0.29
N ARG A 9 18.46 11.69 0.13
CA ARG A 9 19.08 10.39 -0.15
C ARG A 9 18.75 9.47 1.00
N THR A 10 17.97 8.43 0.77
CA THR A 10 17.85 7.35 1.75
C THR A 10 19.23 6.71 1.90
N GLU A 11 19.90 6.87 3.05
CA GLU A 11 21.11 6.08 3.37
C GLU A 11 20.79 4.58 3.51
N LYS A 12 19.49 4.24 3.57
CA LYS A 12 18.96 2.89 3.52
C LYS A 12 19.30 2.27 2.16
N LYS A 13 20.43 1.56 2.11
CA LYS A 13 20.72 0.61 1.05
C LYS A 13 19.93 -0.66 1.33
N TYR A 14 19.08 -1.05 0.41
CA TYR A 14 18.45 -2.37 0.46
C TYR A 14 19.44 -3.38 -0.08
N ASP A 15 19.82 -4.35 0.75
CA ASP A 15 20.63 -5.47 0.31
C ASP A 15 19.70 -6.56 -0.24
N PHE A 16 19.41 -6.50 -1.54
CA PHE A 16 18.56 -7.51 -2.18
C PHE A 16 19.21 -8.89 -2.33
N SER A 17 20.48 -9.07 -1.92
CA SER A 17 21.08 -10.40 -1.80
C SER A 17 20.45 -11.22 -0.65
N SER A 18 19.81 -10.54 0.31
CA SER A 18 19.11 -11.13 1.46
C SER A 18 17.72 -11.71 1.14
N GLY A 19 17.26 -11.65 -0.12
CA GLY A 19 16.00 -12.26 -0.55
C GLY A 19 14.77 -11.34 -0.45
N ILE A 20 13.58 -11.95 -0.45
CA ILE A 20 12.28 -11.25 -0.58
C ILE A 20 11.99 -10.25 0.55
N GLU A 21 12.54 -10.47 1.75
CA GLU A 21 12.34 -9.59 2.90
C GLU A 21 12.79 -8.16 2.64
N SER A 22 13.90 -7.96 1.90
CA SER A 22 14.34 -6.62 1.51
C SER A 22 13.37 -5.92 0.56
N ILE A 23 12.68 -6.68 -0.31
CA ILE A 23 11.64 -6.12 -1.19
C ILE A 23 10.40 -5.77 -0.36
N VAL A 24 9.97 -6.68 0.52
CA VAL A 24 8.83 -6.42 1.42
C VAL A 24 9.08 -5.17 2.26
N ALA A 25 10.28 -5.02 2.83
CA ALA A 25 10.68 -3.83 3.57
C ALA A 25 10.62 -2.56 2.70
N MET A 26 11.17 -2.60 1.48
CA MET A 26 11.11 -1.48 0.54
C MET A 26 9.67 -1.08 0.21
N VAL A 27 8.78 -2.06 -0.05
CA VAL A 27 7.37 -1.79 -0.34
C VAL A 27 6.65 -1.19 0.89
N HIS A 28 6.99 -1.64 2.10
CA HIS A 28 6.49 -0.99 3.31
C HIS A 28 7.00 0.45 3.46
N ASP A 29 8.24 0.74 3.05
CA ASP A 29 8.78 2.09 3.07
C ASP A 29 8.08 3.00 2.04
N THR A 30 7.77 2.51 0.83
CA THR A 30 6.99 3.29 -0.16
C THR A 30 5.57 3.59 0.35
N ILE A 31 4.91 2.60 0.95
CA ILE A 31 3.58 2.78 1.57
C ILE A 31 3.66 3.75 2.74
N SER A 32 4.71 3.68 3.56
CA SER A 32 4.92 4.58 4.70
C SER A 32 5.13 6.03 4.25
N MET A 33 5.89 6.24 3.17
CA MET A 33 6.06 7.57 2.56
C MET A 33 4.73 8.12 2.05
N PHE A 34 3.97 7.31 1.31
CA PHE A 34 2.63 7.70 0.85
C PHE A 34 1.69 8.02 2.02
N LYS A 35 1.64 7.16 3.04
CA LYS A 35 0.89 7.38 4.28
C LYS A 35 1.27 8.70 4.95
N HIS A 36 2.56 9.01 5.05
CA HIS A 36 3.03 10.27 5.61
C HIS A 36 2.50 11.48 4.82
N HIS A 37 2.61 11.47 3.50
CA HIS A 37 2.11 12.56 2.67
C HIS A 37 0.59 12.72 2.76
N VAL A 38 -0.17 11.63 2.78
CA VAL A 38 -1.63 11.66 2.98
C VAL A 38 -1.96 12.22 4.37
N GLU A 39 -1.35 11.69 5.41
CA GLU A 39 -1.78 11.99 6.78
C GLU A 39 -1.25 13.32 7.33
N LYS A 40 -0.04 13.70 6.93
CA LYS A 40 0.73 14.82 7.48
C LYS A 40 1.09 15.87 6.42
N GLY A 41 1.24 15.46 5.17
CA GLY A 41 1.61 16.33 4.04
C GLY A 41 0.44 16.92 3.26
N ASN A 42 -0.79 16.87 3.78
CA ASN A 42 -2.03 17.35 3.14
C ASN A 42 -2.40 16.70 1.80
N LEU A 43 -1.74 15.62 1.38
CA LEU A 43 -2.11 14.89 0.17
C LEU A 43 -3.52 14.29 0.26
N TRP A 44 -4.09 14.15 1.48
CA TRP A 44 -5.50 13.82 1.63
C TRP A 44 -6.41 14.78 0.86
N GLU A 45 -6.07 16.08 0.70
CA GLU A 45 -6.90 17.05 -0.05
C GLU A 45 -7.15 16.58 -1.49
N GLU A 46 -6.13 16.00 -2.12
CA GLU A 46 -6.21 15.47 -3.49
C GLU A 46 -7.01 14.17 -3.60
N LEU A 47 -7.36 13.55 -2.48
CA LEU A 47 -8.21 12.36 -2.41
C LEU A 47 -9.70 12.71 -2.21
N TRP A 48 -10.05 13.99 -2.14
CA TRP A 48 -11.43 14.47 -2.10
C TRP A 48 -11.74 15.35 -3.30
N VAL A 49 -13.03 15.40 -3.68
CA VAL A 49 -13.57 16.33 -4.65
C VAL A 49 -14.96 16.74 -4.19
N ASP A 50 -15.23 18.04 -4.12
CA ASP A 50 -16.52 18.60 -3.71
C ASP A 50 -17.08 18.01 -2.40
N GLY A 51 -16.19 17.73 -1.43
CA GLY A 51 -16.57 17.16 -0.14
C GLY A 51 -16.87 15.66 -0.14
N VAL A 52 -16.67 14.96 -1.26
CA VAL A 52 -16.85 13.51 -1.43
C VAL A 52 -15.49 12.83 -1.64
N PRO A 53 -15.24 11.64 -1.06
CA PRO A 53 -14.03 10.86 -1.36
C PRO A 53 -13.95 10.50 -2.85
N LYS A 54 -12.79 10.71 -3.46
CA LYS A 54 -12.52 10.21 -4.82
C LYS A 54 -12.54 8.68 -4.84
N ARG A 55 -12.65 8.13 -6.04
CA ARG A 55 -12.47 6.68 -6.25
C ARG A 55 -11.04 6.30 -5.90
N GLU A 56 -10.88 5.03 -5.53
CA GLU A 56 -9.61 4.38 -5.19
C GLU A 56 -8.48 4.66 -6.20
N ARG A 57 -8.85 4.76 -7.48
CA ARG A 57 -7.94 5.11 -8.58
C ARG A 57 -7.10 6.36 -8.34
N ALA A 58 -7.63 7.37 -7.66
CA ALA A 58 -6.86 8.57 -7.35
C ALA A 58 -5.67 8.25 -6.43
N ALA A 59 -5.91 7.49 -5.35
CA ALA A 59 -4.86 7.06 -4.42
C ALA A 59 -3.84 6.15 -5.11
N GLN A 60 -4.32 5.20 -5.94
CA GLN A 60 -3.47 4.29 -6.71
C GLN A 60 -2.52 5.04 -7.65
N LEU A 61 -3.02 6.01 -8.43
CA LEU A 61 -2.20 6.78 -9.37
C LEU A 61 -1.11 7.59 -8.66
N ILE A 62 -1.45 8.23 -7.55
CA ILE A 62 -0.50 9.03 -6.78
C ILE A 62 0.55 8.12 -6.12
N TYR A 63 0.10 7.01 -5.51
CA TYR A 63 1.02 6.02 -4.94
C TYR A 63 1.96 5.44 -5.98
N TYR A 64 1.46 5.10 -7.18
CA TYR A 64 2.28 4.59 -8.27
C TYR A 64 3.40 5.56 -8.63
N ALA A 65 3.08 6.83 -8.87
CA ALA A 65 4.07 7.85 -9.21
C ALA A 65 5.17 7.97 -8.14
N MET A 66 4.82 7.83 -6.86
CA MET A 66 5.80 7.82 -5.77
C MET A 66 6.62 6.53 -5.72
N ALA A 67 5.96 5.37 -5.77
CA ALA A 67 6.61 4.07 -5.66
C ALA A 67 7.53 3.75 -6.85
N ASP A 68 7.17 4.20 -8.05
CA ASP A 68 7.97 4.04 -9.27
C ASP A 68 9.37 4.67 -9.12
N CYS A 69 9.47 5.84 -8.49
CA CYS A 69 10.75 6.48 -8.20
C CYS A 69 11.65 5.63 -7.29
N PHE A 70 11.07 4.96 -6.28
CA PHE A 70 11.80 4.02 -5.42
C PHE A 70 12.23 2.78 -6.20
N CYS A 71 11.36 2.27 -7.07
CA CYS A 71 11.61 1.08 -7.87
C CYS A 71 12.76 1.29 -8.87
N ILE A 72 12.75 2.43 -9.58
CA ILE A 72 13.84 2.85 -10.49
C ILE A 72 15.17 2.93 -9.74
N ALA A 73 15.18 3.53 -8.54
CA ALA A 73 16.41 3.69 -7.76
C ALA A 73 17.00 2.36 -7.25
N ASN A 74 16.21 1.29 -7.19
CA ASN A 74 16.56 0.02 -6.55
C ASN A 74 16.55 -1.18 -7.50
N ASP A 75 16.32 -0.96 -8.81
CA ASP A 75 16.20 -2.00 -9.82
C ASP A 75 15.15 -3.05 -9.41
N ILE A 76 13.93 -2.57 -9.20
CA ILE A 76 12.73 -3.35 -8.89
C ILE A 76 11.69 -3.05 -9.97
N ASP A 77 11.05 -4.10 -10.49
CA ASP A 77 9.90 -3.94 -11.40
C ASP A 77 8.64 -3.65 -10.59
N ILE A 78 7.88 -2.64 -11.00
CA ILE A 78 6.53 -2.37 -10.52
C ILE A 78 5.56 -2.40 -11.71
N SER A 79 4.67 -3.38 -11.71
CA SER A 79 3.64 -3.52 -12.74
C SER A 79 2.26 -3.12 -12.17
N PRO A 80 1.68 -1.96 -12.55
CA PRO A 80 0.31 -1.63 -12.21
C PRO A 80 -0.68 -2.45 -13.05
N GLU A 81 -1.87 -2.73 -12.50
CA GLU A 81 -2.97 -3.41 -13.20
C GLU A 81 -2.59 -4.74 -13.87
N ALA A 82 -1.69 -5.51 -13.24
CA ALA A 82 -1.23 -6.77 -13.80
C ALA A 82 -2.38 -7.79 -13.83
N ASN A 83 -2.84 -8.16 -15.03
CA ASN A 83 -3.84 -9.21 -15.22
C ASN A 83 -3.20 -10.58 -15.00
N MET A 84 -3.55 -11.27 -13.91
CA MET A 84 -3.01 -12.61 -13.58
C MET A 84 -4.06 -13.73 -13.60
N GLY A 85 -5.24 -13.46 -14.18
CA GLY A 85 -6.40 -14.35 -14.08
C GLY A 85 -7.19 -14.05 -12.80
N GLY A 86 -8.43 -13.56 -12.95
CA GLY A 86 -9.24 -13.04 -11.83
C GLY A 86 -9.38 -11.50 -11.78
N GLY A 87 -8.81 -10.78 -12.75
CA GLY A 87 -8.82 -9.33 -12.85
C GLY A 87 -7.46 -8.69 -12.58
N PRO A 88 -7.33 -7.37 -12.74
CA PRO A 88 -6.08 -6.65 -12.49
C PRO A 88 -5.86 -6.46 -10.99
N ILE A 89 -4.67 -6.84 -10.49
CA ILE A 89 -4.21 -6.38 -9.18
C ILE A 89 -3.67 -4.95 -9.29
N ASP A 90 -3.80 -4.15 -8.23
CA ASP A 90 -3.29 -2.78 -8.21
C ASP A 90 -1.79 -2.70 -8.48
N PHE A 91 -0.95 -3.41 -7.70
CA PHE A 91 0.51 -3.41 -7.89
C PHE A 91 1.14 -4.77 -7.64
N LYS A 92 2.03 -5.17 -8.55
CA LYS A 92 3.01 -6.24 -8.33
C LYS A 92 4.41 -5.64 -8.34
N PHE A 93 5.13 -5.81 -7.24
CA PHE A 93 6.55 -5.52 -7.13
C PHE A 93 7.34 -6.80 -7.35
N SER A 94 8.41 -6.77 -8.14
CA SER A 94 9.25 -7.95 -8.34
C SER A 94 10.72 -7.67 -8.61
N LYS A 95 11.57 -8.62 -8.19
CA LYS A 95 12.98 -8.67 -8.58
C LYS A 95 13.26 -10.07 -9.11
N GLY A 96 13.34 -10.19 -10.43
CA GLY A 96 13.41 -11.48 -11.09
C GLY A 96 12.16 -12.35 -10.87
N TYR A 97 12.30 -13.67 -11.02
CA TYR A 97 11.16 -14.59 -11.00
C TYR A 97 10.72 -15.01 -9.59
N GLN A 98 11.64 -15.09 -8.63
CA GLN A 98 11.38 -15.69 -7.32
C GLN A 98 10.81 -14.72 -6.29
N ALA A 99 11.04 -13.41 -6.47
CA ALA A 99 10.66 -12.43 -5.46
C ALA A 99 9.53 -11.52 -5.97
N ARG A 100 8.32 -11.72 -5.44
CA ARG A 100 7.11 -10.97 -5.80
C ARG A 100 6.33 -10.54 -4.56
N VAL A 101 6.03 -9.26 -4.46
CA VAL A 101 5.18 -8.69 -3.40
C VAL A 101 3.98 -8.03 -4.05
N LEU A 102 2.80 -8.35 -3.57
CA LEU A 102 1.54 -7.81 -4.07
C LEU A 102 1.02 -6.70 -3.15
N VAL A 103 0.51 -5.62 -3.73
CA VAL A 103 -0.20 -4.58 -2.99
C VAL A 103 -1.58 -4.41 -3.60
N GLU A 104 -2.60 -4.52 -2.75
CA GLU A 104 -3.99 -4.26 -3.09
C GLU A 104 -4.48 -3.09 -2.23
N MET A 105 -4.98 -2.03 -2.86
CA MET A 105 -5.52 -0.88 -2.17
C MET A 105 -7.05 -0.94 -2.17
N LYS A 106 -7.65 -0.57 -1.04
CA LYS A 106 -9.10 -0.38 -0.92
C LYS A 106 -9.44 0.93 -0.23
N ARG A 107 -10.32 1.75 -0.81
CA ARG A 107 -10.95 2.83 -0.04
C ARG A 107 -11.88 2.24 1.03
N SER A 108 -12.03 2.89 2.19
CA SER A 108 -12.86 2.39 3.31
C SER A 108 -14.32 2.12 2.95
N GLN A 109 -14.87 2.85 1.97
CA GLN A 109 -16.21 2.62 1.39
C GLN A 109 -16.32 1.36 0.54
N GLY A 110 -15.20 0.83 0.06
CA GLY A 110 -15.15 -0.35 -0.79
C GLY A 110 -15.47 -1.65 -0.04
N ALA A 111 -15.38 -2.74 -0.79
CA ALA A 111 -15.56 -4.10 -0.29
C ALA A 111 -14.31 -4.59 0.48
N VAL A 112 -13.91 -3.86 1.54
CA VAL A 112 -12.67 -4.08 2.32
C VAL A 112 -12.50 -5.55 2.74
N ARG A 113 -13.54 -6.16 3.34
CA ARG A 113 -13.47 -7.56 3.78
C ARG A 113 -13.27 -8.51 2.61
N HIS A 114 -14.06 -8.38 1.55
CA HIS A 114 -13.95 -9.24 0.38
C HIS A 114 -12.59 -9.08 -0.33
N GLY A 115 -12.08 -7.85 -0.39
CA GLY A 115 -10.75 -7.55 -0.92
C GLY A 115 -9.64 -8.29 -0.18
N TYR A 116 -9.66 -8.25 1.14
CA TYR A 116 -8.66 -8.93 1.97
C TYR A 116 -8.85 -10.46 1.99
N GLU A 117 -10.08 -10.93 2.23
CA GLU A 117 -10.37 -12.34 2.46
C GLU A 117 -10.28 -13.17 1.17
N LYS A 118 -10.64 -12.58 0.01
CA LYS A 118 -10.78 -13.29 -1.27
C LYS A 118 -9.90 -12.71 -2.38
N GLN A 119 -10.04 -11.44 -2.73
CA GLN A 119 -9.38 -10.89 -3.92
C GLN A 119 -7.85 -11.00 -3.84
N LEU A 120 -7.26 -10.54 -2.74
CA LEU A 120 -5.81 -10.60 -2.55
C LEU A 120 -5.28 -12.04 -2.52
N GLU A 121 -6.06 -12.99 -2.01
CA GLU A 121 -5.68 -14.42 -2.03
C GLU A 121 -5.64 -14.99 -3.45
N PHE A 122 -6.64 -14.69 -4.28
CA PHE A 122 -6.64 -15.10 -5.68
C PHE A 122 -5.44 -14.53 -6.44
N TYR A 123 -5.10 -13.26 -6.19
CA TYR A 123 -3.93 -12.64 -6.83
C TYR A 123 -2.61 -13.27 -6.37
N LYS A 124 -2.48 -13.58 -5.07
CA LYS A 124 -1.31 -14.27 -4.51
C LYS A 124 -1.12 -15.66 -5.12
N GLU A 125 -2.19 -16.43 -5.25
CA GLU A 125 -2.17 -17.74 -5.91
C GLU A 125 -1.71 -17.62 -7.37
N ALA A 126 -2.32 -16.71 -8.13
CA ALA A 126 -1.98 -16.46 -9.53
C ALA A 126 -0.51 -16.01 -9.73
N ALA A 127 -0.03 -15.14 -8.85
CA ALA A 127 1.35 -14.65 -8.85
C ALA A 127 2.37 -15.65 -8.27
N ARG A 128 1.89 -16.77 -7.69
CA ARG A 128 2.69 -17.75 -6.94
C ARG A 128 3.55 -17.11 -5.86
N THR A 129 2.94 -16.29 -5.02
CA THR A 129 3.59 -15.63 -3.86
C THR A 129 2.68 -15.65 -2.65
N PHE A 130 3.28 -15.66 -1.46
CA PHE A 130 2.56 -15.52 -0.19
C PHE A 130 2.63 -14.08 0.35
N HIS A 131 3.46 -13.22 -0.26
CA HIS A 131 3.72 -11.86 0.21
C HIS A 131 2.71 -10.89 -0.39
N GLY A 132 1.81 -10.39 0.46
CA GLY A 132 0.83 -9.38 0.09
C GLY A 132 0.68 -8.34 1.18
N ILE A 133 0.38 -7.10 0.78
CA ILE A 133 0.08 -5.98 1.67
C ILE A 133 -1.26 -5.39 1.23
N PHE A 134 -2.22 -5.38 2.14
CA PHE A 134 -3.55 -4.82 1.93
C PHE A 134 -3.62 -3.43 2.55
N VAL A 135 -3.80 -2.42 1.71
CA VAL A 135 -3.79 -1.01 2.12
C VAL A 135 -5.20 -0.46 2.12
N ILE A 136 -5.63 0.09 3.25
CA ILE A 136 -6.92 0.75 3.39
C ILE A 136 -6.71 2.25 3.42
N VAL A 137 -7.32 2.96 2.48
CA VAL A 137 -7.41 4.43 2.52
C VAL A 137 -8.72 4.79 3.22
N ASP A 138 -8.62 5.21 4.48
CA ASP A 138 -9.76 5.49 5.36
C ASP A 138 -10.23 6.94 5.26
N PHE A 139 -11.47 7.11 4.82
CA PHE A 139 -12.14 8.40 4.72
C PHE A 139 -13.06 8.70 5.91
N GLY A 140 -13.04 7.87 6.96
CA GLY A 140 -13.80 8.03 8.20
C GLY A 140 -15.01 7.12 8.33
N ASP A 141 -15.15 6.14 7.44
CA ASP A 141 -16.29 5.22 7.37
C ASP A 141 -15.86 3.73 7.34
N LEU A 142 -14.67 3.45 7.87
CA LEU A 142 -14.15 2.09 7.96
C LEU A 142 -15.00 1.18 8.87
N GLY A 143 -15.61 1.75 9.93
CA GLY A 143 -16.45 1.00 10.89
C GLY A 143 -15.76 -0.25 11.42
N ASP A 144 -16.51 -1.35 11.53
CA ASP A 144 -15.99 -2.63 12.03
C ASP A 144 -15.18 -3.43 10.98
N LYS A 145 -15.09 -2.95 9.74
CA LYS A 145 -14.41 -3.68 8.65
C LYS A 145 -12.95 -3.98 8.98
N LEU A 146 -12.27 -3.06 9.67
CA LEU A 146 -10.88 -3.26 10.10
C LEU A 146 -10.76 -4.37 11.14
N ALA A 147 -11.67 -4.42 12.12
CA ALA A 147 -11.68 -5.45 13.14
C ALA A 147 -11.92 -6.84 12.51
N LEU A 148 -12.85 -6.93 11.55
CA LEU A 148 -13.15 -8.16 10.82
C LEU A 148 -11.92 -8.70 10.07
N ILE A 149 -11.22 -7.88 9.29
CA ILE A 149 -10.04 -8.37 8.54
C ILE A 149 -8.85 -8.66 9.46
N ARG A 150 -8.73 -7.97 10.61
CA ARG A 150 -7.73 -8.29 11.62
C ARG A 150 -8.01 -9.62 12.31
N ALA A 151 -9.28 -9.95 12.56
CA ALA A 151 -9.67 -11.27 13.06
C ALA A 151 -9.31 -12.37 12.06
N ILE A 152 -9.67 -12.20 10.77
CA ILE A 152 -9.28 -13.13 9.70
C ILE A 152 -7.74 -13.29 9.64
N ARG A 153 -6.99 -12.19 9.76
CA ARG A 153 -5.52 -12.25 9.80
C ARG A 153 -5.01 -13.05 11.00
N ALA A 154 -5.57 -12.82 12.18
CA ALA A 154 -5.18 -13.52 13.40
C ALA A 154 -5.45 -15.03 13.29
N GLU A 155 -6.65 -15.41 12.85
CA GLU A 155 -7.04 -16.81 12.63
C GLU A 155 -6.07 -17.55 11.68
N ARG A 156 -5.69 -16.92 10.56
CA ARG A 156 -4.70 -17.48 9.63
C ARG A 156 -3.33 -17.69 10.28
N LEU A 157 -2.86 -16.71 11.05
CA LEU A 157 -1.56 -16.80 11.73
C LEU A 157 -1.58 -17.86 12.84
N GLU A 158 -2.67 -17.98 13.59
CA GLU A 158 -2.87 -19.02 14.60
C GLU A 158 -2.88 -20.42 13.98
N ALA A 159 -3.39 -20.55 12.75
CA ALA A 159 -3.35 -21.79 11.97
C ALA A 159 -1.97 -22.07 11.33
N GLY A 160 -0.98 -21.19 11.50
CA GLY A 160 0.35 -21.32 10.88
C GLY A 160 0.39 -20.98 9.39
N GLU A 161 -0.64 -20.33 8.86
CA GLU A 161 -0.72 -19.87 7.48
C GLU A 161 -0.01 -18.51 7.29
N HIS A 162 0.35 -18.20 6.04
CA HIS A 162 0.79 -16.85 5.68
C HIS A 162 -0.41 -15.91 5.61
N ALA A 163 -0.29 -14.75 6.25
CA ALA A 163 -1.31 -13.71 6.20
C ALA A 163 -0.71 -12.40 5.72
N SER A 164 -1.43 -11.72 4.83
CA SER A 164 -0.99 -10.43 4.28
C SER A 164 -0.99 -9.35 5.35
N ASP A 165 -0.07 -8.39 5.23
CA ASP A 165 -0.05 -7.24 6.13
C ASP A 165 -1.22 -6.32 5.86
N ILE A 166 -1.67 -5.61 6.89
CA ILE A 166 -2.77 -4.66 6.80
C ILE A 166 -2.26 -3.29 7.19
N VAL A 167 -2.31 -2.33 6.26
CA VAL A 167 -1.94 -0.94 6.49
C VAL A 167 -3.18 -0.06 6.37
N VAL A 168 -3.39 0.84 7.31
CA VAL A 168 -4.47 1.85 7.25
C VAL A 168 -3.85 3.23 7.09
N ILE A 169 -4.37 4.00 6.14
CA ILE A 169 -3.97 5.37 5.83
C ILE A 169 -5.16 6.29 6.07
N ASP A 170 -5.03 7.23 7.01
CA ASP A 170 -6.07 8.19 7.39
C ASP A 170 -6.14 9.39 6.42
N ALA A 171 -7.08 9.29 5.49
CA ALA A 171 -7.41 10.31 4.49
C ALA A 171 -8.64 11.15 4.88
N ARG A 172 -9.06 11.16 6.15
CA ARG A 172 -10.15 12.03 6.61
C ARG A 172 -9.83 13.49 6.36
N ARG A 173 -10.86 14.29 6.07
CA ARG A 173 -10.72 15.74 5.95
C ARG A 173 -10.19 16.32 7.25
N LYS A 174 -9.14 17.14 7.15
CA LYS A 174 -8.51 17.77 8.32
C LYS A 174 -8.67 19.28 8.23
N LEU A 175 -8.76 19.94 9.38
CA LEU A 175 -8.66 21.40 9.43
C LEU A 175 -7.26 21.83 8.95
N SER A 176 -7.18 23.03 8.37
CA SER A 176 -5.88 23.64 8.02
C SER A 176 -5.03 23.77 9.28
N ALA A 177 -3.70 23.73 9.13
CA ALA A 177 -2.77 23.85 10.25
C ALA A 177 -3.02 25.11 11.10
N SER A 178 -3.37 26.23 10.44
CA SER A 178 -3.76 27.49 11.08
C SER A 178 -5.05 27.43 11.92
N LYS A 179 -5.85 26.37 11.79
CA LYS A 179 -7.12 26.16 12.50
C LYS A 179 -7.08 24.99 13.48
N ARG A 180 -5.93 24.29 13.60
CA ARG A 180 -5.71 23.27 14.63
C ARG A 180 -5.12 23.99 15.86
N GLN A 181 -5.89 24.08 16.95
CA GLN A 181 -5.37 24.51 18.25
C GLN A 181 -4.51 23.41 18.86
#